data_AF-A0A3Q3KEL1-F1
#
_entry.id   AF-A0A3Q3KEL1-F1
#
_cell.length_a   1.000
_cell.length_b   1.000
_cell.length_c   1.000
_cell.angle_alpha   90.00
_cell.angle_beta   90.00
_cell.angle_gamma   90.00
#
_symmetry.space_group_name_H-M   'P 1'
#
loop_
_entity.id
_entity.type
_entity.pdbx_description
1 polymer ?
#
loop_
_entity_poly.entity_id
_entity_poly.type
_entity_poly.pdbx_seq_one_letter_code
_entity_poly.pdbx_strand_id
1 'polypeptide(L)'
;SFPFNYSHPHRNYGVANPGYAPTAQQGPVMFAPPEAASQGPSAPPASMFDNIPGYEGTVAEGGGGFLPPPMPAYPVPQPEPGPQQHWNIPSITEDAAREAFVQYASNKCCYRTEPAKDGMIMSMEPFNTYRYRLETFTESRSTNWSQEPYHGQPVDAFIQPPPGPWQVPAKAPTFFVDNCHTCIGMGRRPCRDCAGAGNKVCWVCNGSGFRIGGDQCHHCRGRGRENCMHCHGQGSKQCDTCHGKQQLLVYINLTIKWTNNSDEYVVEQSSGLQMKNLSKVSGKQLFRDAQYMVYPVMSFPDPAVVQAAQRLVSEHQSKYSQTSRVLQQRQTIELIPITKVTYRWKEKLHIYYVYGNELQVNAEDYPATCCCAVM
;
A
#
# COMPACT_ATOMS: atom_id res chain seq x y z
N SER A 1 33.34 -29.74 7.08
CA SER A 1 34.56 -30.44 7.53
C SER A 1 35.54 -29.41 8.08
N PHE A 2 35.98 -29.54 9.33
CA PHE A 2 37.14 -28.79 9.88
C PHE A 2 38.45 -29.21 9.16
N PRO A 3 39.64 -28.60 9.37
CA PRO A 3 40.07 -27.20 9.67
C PRO A 3 41.23 -26.74 8.73
N PHE A 4 41.85 -25.55 8.89
CA PHE A 4 43.33 -25.31 8.86
C PHE A 4 43.73 -23.82 9.05
N ASN A 5 44.81 -23.63 9.83
CA ASN A 5 45.56 -22.39 10.13
C ASN A 5 46.62 -22.04 9.06
N TYR A 6 46.98 -20.76 8.86
CA TYR A 6 48.26 -20.14 9.33
C TYR A 6 48.58 -18.76 8.70
N SER A 7 49.09 -17.87 9.59
CA SER A 7 50.16 -16.83 9.46
C SER A 7 50.17 -15.70 8.39
N HIS A 8 50.32 -14.48 8.91
CA HIS A 8 50.82 -13.21 8.33
C HIS A 8 52.23 -13.30 7.68
N PRO A 9 52.62 -12.38 6.77
CA PRO A 9 53.25 -11.10 7.17
C PRO A 9 52.91 -9.84 6.33
N HIS A 10 53.11 -8.70 6.98
CA HIS A 10 53.11 -7.32 6.48
C HIS A 10 53.70 -7.10 5.07
N ARG A 11 53.12 -6.13 4.35
CA ARG A 11 53.88 -5.22 3.49
C ARG A 11 53.29 -3.81 3.52
N ASN A 12 54.06 -2.90 4.10
CA ASN A 12 53.89 -1.46 4.12
C ASN A 12 54.19 -0.85 2.74
N TYR A 13 53.46 0.20 2.38
CA TYR A 13 53.95 1.38 1.66
C TYR A 13 53.58 2.57 2.56
N GLY A 14 54.51 3.22 3.28
CA GLY A 14 55.43 4.26 2.81
C GLY A 14 54.73 5.63 2.91
N VAL A 15 55.28 6.75 3.40
CA VAL A 15 56.58 7.19 3.92
C VAL A 15 56.27 8.47 4.73
N ALA A 16 57.00 8.69 5.83
CA ALA A 16 56.96 9.91 6.66
C ALA A 16 57.37 11.16 5.86
N ASN A 17 56.83 12.36 6.13
CA ASN A 17 57.41 13.44 6.98
C ASN A 17 56.85 14.78 6.40
N PRO A 18 57.07 15.99 6.97
CA PRO A 18 57.52 16.38 8.31
C PRO A 18 56.54 17.34 9.00
N GLY A 19 56.77 17.57 10.30
CA GLY A 19 56.10 18.63 11.04
C GLY A 19 56.31 20.02 10.40
N TYR A 20 55.23 20.80 10.36
CA TYR A 20 55.28 22.24 10.21
C TYR A 20 54.53 22.84 11.40
N ALA A 21 55.29 23.42 12.33
CA ALA A 21 54.74 24.35 13.29
C ALA A 21 54.81 25.75 12.67
N PRO A 22 53.76 26.58 12.84
CA PRO A 22 53.99 27.99 13.01
C PRO A 22 53.56 28.44 14.41
N THR A 23 54.47 29.25 14.95
CA THR A 23 54.42 30.04 16.17
C THR A 23 53.18 30.92 16.22
N ALA A 24 52.73 31.19 17.44
CA ALA A 24 51.73 32.19 17.74
C ALA A 24 52.17 33.58 17.23
N GLN A 25 51.30 34.23 16.45
CA GLN A 25 51.21 35.68 16.40
C GLN A 25 49.79 36.09 16.77
N GLN A 26 49.72 36.99 17.75
CA GLN A 26 48.49 37.57 18.26
C GLN A 26 47.80 38.38 17.16
N GLY A 27 46.52 38.09 16.94
CA GLY A 27 45.58 38.95 16.23
C GLY A 27 44.24 38.91 16.97
N PRO A 28 43.50 40.04 17.08
CA PRO A 28 42.23 40.07 17.78
C PRO A 28 41.20 39.18 17.07
N VAL A 29 40.60 38.26 17.82
CA VAL A 29 39.62 37.29 17.31
C VAL A 29 38.31 38.02 17.05
N MET A 30 38.01 38.26 15.78
CA MET A 30 36.70 38.70 15.31
C MET A 30 35.68 37.58 15.54
N PHE A 31 34.52 37.93 16.09
CA PHE A 31 33.38 37.04 16.28
C PHE A 31 33.02 36.36 14.94
N ALA A 32 33.05 35.02 14.90
CA ALA A 32 32.46 34.28 13.80
C ALA A 32 30.93 34.42 13.85
N PRO A 33 30.24 34.78 12.75
CA PRO A 33 28.79 34.83 12.72
C PRO A 33 28.20 33.42 12.91
N PRO A 34 26.96 33.30 13.41
CA PRO A 34 26.31 32.00 13.55
C PRO A 34 26.13 31.39 12.15
N GLU A 35 26.79 30.26 11.92
CA GLU A 35 26.57 29.47 10.71
C GLU A 35 25.11 29.02 10.65
N ALA A 36 24.46 29.36 9.53
CA ALA A 36 23.13 28.89 9.20
C ALA A 36 23.12 27.35 9.27
N ALA A 37 22.07 26.81 9.87
CA ALA A 37 21.86 25.37 9.99
C ALA A 37 21.91 24.72 8.59
N SER A 38 23.03 24.08 8.25
CA SER A 38 23.01 23.05 7.22
C SER A 38 22.27 21.86 7.82
N GLN A 39 20.98 21.76 7.48
CA GLN A 39 20.31 20.48 7.46
C GLN A 39 21.06 19.65 6.40
N GLY A 40 22.09 18.91 6.83
CA GLY A 40 22.66 17.88 5.98
C GLY A 40 21.53 16.92 5.57
N PRO A 41 21.44 16.52 4.30
CA PRO A 41 20.33 15.71 3.82
C PRO A 41 20.21 14.44 4.66
N SER A 42 19.00 14.15 5.13
CA SER A 42 18.66 12.91 5.84
C SER A 42 18.65 11.68 4.92
N ALA A 43 18.76 11.92 3.61
CA ALA A 43 18.85 10.91 2.56
C ALA A 43 20.31 10.77 2.08
N PRO A 44 20.77 9.55 1.73
CA PRO A 44 22.10 9.37 1.14
C PRO A 44 22.24 10.15 -0.18
N PRO A 45 23.45 10.65 -0.53
CA PRO A 45 23.74 11.29 -1.81
C PRO A 45 23.25 10.51 -3.04
N ALA A 46 22.65 11.22 -4.00
CA ALA A 46 22.12 10.66 -5.26
C ALA A 46 23.14 9.81 -6.05
N SER A 47 24.44 10.11 -5.90
CA SER A 47 25.55 9.43 -6.56
C SER A 47 25.96 8.10 -5.92
N MET A 48 25.37 7.71 -4.78
CA MET A 48 25.59 6.39 -4.16
C MET A 48 24.58 5.33 -4.63
N PHE A 49 23.56 5.73 -5.42
CA PHE A 49 22.51 4.85 -5.93
C PHE A 49 22.81 4.33 -7.34
N ASP A 50 24.06 3.94 -7.60
CA ASP A 50 24.45 3.39 -8.90
C ASP A 50 23.52 2.24 -9.32
N ASN A 51 23.12 2.27 -10.59
CA ASN A 51 22.10 1.44 -11.22
C ASN A 51 22.30 -0.06 -10.90
N ILE A 52 21.54 -0.57 -9.93
CA ILE A 52 21.43 -2.01 -9.66
C ILE A 52 20.57 -2.60 -10.79
N PRO A 53 21.11 -3.51 -11.62
CA PRO A 53 20.37 -4.09 -12.73
C PRO A 53 19.07 -4.76 -12.25
N GLY A 54 17.92 -4.35 -12.78
CA GLY A 54 16.58 -4.80 -12.40
C GLY A 54 15.87 -3.98 -11.32
N TYR A 55 16.53 -3.00 -10.69
CA TYR A 55 15.95 -2.07 -9.71
C TYR A 55 16.04 -0.61 -10.17
N GLU A 56 16.15 -0.39 -11.48
CA GLU A 56 16.24 0.94 -12.08
C GLU A 56 15.01 1.79 -11.67
N GLY A 57 15.25 2.93 -11.02
CA GLY A 57 14.19 3.86 -10.59
C GLY A 57 13.83 3.82 -9.10
N THR A 58 14.51 3.04 -8.25
CA THR A 58 14.40 3.19 -6.78
C THR A 58 15.00 4.51 -6.30
N VAL A 59 14.18 5.48 -5.88
CA VAL A 59 14.68 6.72 -5.26
C VAL A 59 14.67 6.66 -3.74
N ALA A 60 15.63 7.35 -3.11
CA ALA A 60 15.77 7.41 -1.66
C ALA A 60 14.76 8.34 -0.95
N GLU A 61 14.03 9.18 -1.70
CA GLU A 61 13.01 10.08 -1.17
C GLU A 61 11.60 9.70 -1.65
N GLY A 62 11.10 8.54 -1.20
CA GLY A 62 9.66 8.27 -1.15
C GLY A 62 8.92 8.08 -2.48
N GLY A 63 9.60 8.10 -3.62
CA GLY A 63 9.05 7.70 -4.92
C GLY A 63 9.38 6.25 -5.23
N GLY A 64 8.48 5.31 -4.91
CA GLY A 64 8.71 3.91 -5.27
C GLY A 64 8.87 3.75 -6.79
N GLY A 65 10.00 3.17 -7.22
CA GLY A 65 10.22 2.82 -8.63
C GLY A 65 9.20 1.78 -9.06
N PHE A 66 8.41 2.10 -10.09
CA PHE A 66 7.45 1.15 -10.65
C PHE A 66 8.18 0.07 -11.45
N LEU A 67 7.95 -1.20 -11.11
CA LEU A 67 8.57 -2.34 -11.77
C LEU A 67 7.53 -3.06 -12.63
N PRO A 68 7.58 -2.92 -13.98
CA PRO A 68 6.63 -3.60 -14.85
C PRO A 68 6.81 -5.13 -14.75
N PRO A 69 5.72 -5.90 -14.78
CA PRO A 69 5.81 -7.35 -14.78
C PRO A 69 6.34 -7.89 -16.12
N PRO A 70 7.03 -9.05 -16.12
CA PRO A 70 7.38 -9.73 -17.37
C PRO A 70 6.10 -10.18 -18.09
N MET A 71 5.99 -9.84 -19.38
CA MET A 71 4.88 -10.30 -20.22
C MET A 71 4.91 -11.83 -20.36
N PRO A 72 3.76 -12.54 -20.34
CA PRO A 72 3.72 -13.97 -20.61
C PRO A 72 4.30 -14.27 -21.99
N ALA A 73 5.23 -15.21 -22.07
CA ALA A 73 5.95 -15.57 -23.31
C ALA A 73 5.10 -16.36 -24.33
N TYR A 74 3.87 -16.74 -23.97
CA TYR A 74 3.02 -17.58 -24.81
C TYR A 74 1.62 -16.99 -24.95
N PRO A 75 1.06 -16.93 -26.18
CA PRO A 75 -0.37 -16.68 -26.34
C PRO A 75 -1.14 -17.80 -25.65
N VAL A 76 -2.04 -17.42 -24.74
CA VAL A 76 -2.91 -18.37 -24.04
C VAL A 76 -3.78 -19.07 -25.12
N PRO A 77 -4.00 -20.40 -25.04
CA PRO A 77 -4.93 -21.06 -25.94
C PRO A 77 -6.32 -20.45 -25.80
N GLN A 78 -6.98 -20.13 -26.92
CA GLN A 78 -8.39 -19.74 -26.90
C GLN A 78 -9.22 -20.94 -26.40
N PRO A 79 -10.07 -20.77 -25.37
CA PRO A 79 -11.00 -21.81 -24.97
C PRO A 79 -11.95 -22.10 -26.11
N GLU A 80 -12.16 -23.39 -26.41
CA GLU A 80 -13.22 -23.80 -27.32
C GLU A 80 -14.58 -23.38 -26.75
N PRO A 81 -15.53 -22.92 -27.60
CA PRO A 81 -16.85 -22.56 -27.13
C PRO A 81 -17.52 -23.78 -26.46
N GLY A 82 -17.72 -23.67 -25.15
CA GLY A 82 -18.45 -24.67 -24.37
C GLY A 82 -19.88 -24.86 -24.89
N PRO A 83 -20.51 -26.01 -24.59
CA PRO A 83 -21.84 -26.34 -25.11
C PRO A 83 -22.86 -25.25 -24.76
N GLN A 84 -23.72 -24.90 -25.71
CA GLN A 84 -24.86 -24.01 -25.50
C GLN A 84 -25.78 -24.58 -24.42
N GLN A 85 -25.66 -24.07 -23.20
CA GLN A 85 -26.57 -24.42 -22.12
C GLN A 85 -27.91 -23.70 -22.33
N HIS A 86 -28.98 -24.48 -22.45
CA HIS A 86 -30.34 -23.97 -22.34
C HIS A 86 -30.57 -23.53 -20.89
N TRP A 87 -30.57 -22.23 -20.66
CA TRP A 87 -30.81 -21.66 -19.35
C TRP A 87 -32.31 -21.58 -19.10
N ASN A 88 -32.88 -22.60 -18.46
CA ASN A 88 -34.25 -22.51 -17.94
C ASN A 88 -34.30 -21.46 -16.83
N ILE A 89 -35.05 -20.39 -17.09
CA ILE A 89 -35.36 -19.35 -16.13
C ILE A 89 -36.26 -19.94 -15.03
N PRO A 90 -35.87 -19.88 -13.75
CA PRO A 90 -36.77 -20.25 -12.67
C PRO A 90 -37.85 -19.16 -12.49
N SER A 91 -39.11 -19.51 -12.70
CA SER A 91 -40.24 -18.69 -12.27
C SER A 91 -40.52 -18.95 -10.78
N ILE A 92 -40.75 -17.89 -10.01
CA ILE A 92 -41.19 -18.00 -8.63
C ILE A 92 -42.70 -18.35 -8.58
N THR A 93 -43.09 -19.21 -7.65
CA THR A 93 -44.50 -19.54 -7.39
C THR A 93 -45.20 -18.40 -6.66
N GLU A 94 -46.53 -18.31 -6.81
CA GLU A 94 -47.34 -17.32 -6.09
C GLU A 94 -47.15 -17.40 -4.56
N ASP A 95 -47.14 -18.61 -4.00
CA ASP A 95 -46.99 -18.83 -2.56
C ASP A 95 -45.66 -18.28 -2.03
N ALA A 96 -44.55 -18.59 -2.69
CA ALA A 96 -43.23 -18.06 -2.33
C ALA A 96 -43.16 -16.53 -2.43
N ALA A 97 -43.79 -15.93 -3.46
CA ALA A 97 -43.85 -14.48 -3.58
C ALA A 97 -44.68 -13.83 -2.47
N ARG A 98 -45.76 -14.50 -2.03
CA ARG A 98 -46.63 -14.07 -0.93
C ARG A 98 -45.92 -14.18 0.42
N GLU A 99 -45.26 -15.31 0.69
CA GLU A 99 -44.50 -15.52 1.92
C GLU A 99 -43.40 -14.47 2.09
N ALA A 100 -42.62 -14.21 1.04
CA ALA A 100 -41.60 -13.16 1.05
C ALA A 100 -42.20 -11.77 1.34
N PHE A 101 -43.37 -11.47 0.76
CA PHE A 101 -44.03 -10.19 0.98
C PHE A 101 -44.57 -10.03 2.40
N VAL A 102 -45.10 -11.10 3.00
CA VAL A 102 -45.55 -11.10 4.40
C VAL A 102 -44.37 -10.89 5.35
N GLN A 103 -43.23 -11.57 5.11
CA GLN A 103 -42.02 -11.38 5.90
C GLN A 103 -41.48 -9.94 5.79
N TYR A 104 -41.51 -9.36 4.58
CA TYR A 104 -41.14 -7.98 4.35
C TYR A 104 -42.01 -7.01 5.17
N ALA A 105 -43.33 -7.20 5.14
CA ALA A 105 -44.26 -6.36 5.90
C ALA A 105 -44.05 -6.51 7.42
N SER A 106 -43.82 -7.73 7.93
CA SER A 106 -43.59 -7.95 9.36
C SER A 106 -42.28 -7.34 9.87
N ASN A 107 -41.27 -7.21 9.02
CA ASN A 107 -39.98 -6.63 9.38
C ASN A 107 -39.99 -5.09 9.43
N LYS A 108 -41.08 -4.44 8.97
CA LYS A 108 -41.25 -2.99 8.99
C LYS A 108 -42.19 -2.61 10.12
N CYS A 109 -41.70 -1.84 11.10
CA CYS A 109 -42.44 -1.41 12.31
C CYS A 109 -43.88 -0.96 12.07
N CYS A 110 -44.07 -0.34 10.91
CA CYS A 110 -45.16 0.55 10.65
C CYS A 110 -45.99 0.02 9.48
N TYR A 111 -45.77 -1.22 9.05
CA TYR A 111 -46.57 -1.87 8.01
C TYR A 111 -47.50 -2.89 8.67
N ARG A 112 -48.79 -2.82 8.34
CA ARG A 112 -49.71 -3.89 8.72
C ARG A 112 -49.53 -5.06 7.75
N THR A 113 -49.65 -6.30 8.22
CA THR A 113 -49.47 -7.49 7.36
C THR A 113 -50.68 -7.84 6.50
N GLU A 114 -51.86 -7.25 6.75
CA GLU A 114 -53.09 -7.63 6.03
C GLU A 114 -53.00 -7.47 4.50
N PRO A 115 -52.46 -6.36 3.93
CA PRO A 115 -52.31 -6.24 2.48
C PRO A 115 -51.41 -7.31 1.86
N ALA A 116 -50.39 -7.77 2.59
CA ALA A 116 -49.47 -8.81 2.12
C ALA A 116 -50.07 -10.22 2.21
N LYS A 117 -50.90 -10.48 3.23
CA LYS A 117 -51.56 -11.79 3.43
C LYS A 117 -52.77 -11.96 2.51
N ASP A 118 -53.66 -10.97 2.54
CA ASP A 118 -55.01 -11.07 1.98
C ASP A 118 -55.15 -10.36 0.62
N GLY A 119 -54.09 -9.68 0.16
CA GLY A 119 -54.05 -9.06 -1.16
C GLY A 119 -54.19 -10.08 -2.28
N MET A 120 -55.06 -9.80 -3.25
CA MET A 120 -55.28 -10.70 -4.40
C MET A 120 -54.22 -10.42 -5.47
N ILE A 121 -53.38 -11.41 -5.78
CA ILE A 121 -52.37 -11.29 -6.84
C ILE A 121 -53.09 -11.34 -8.19
N MET A 122 -52.89 -10.30 -9.00
CA MET A 122 -53.53 -10.13 -10.31
C MET A 122 -52.62 -10.61 -11.44
N SER A 123 -51.32 -10.32 -11.35
CA SER A 123 -50.32 -10.76 -12.32
C SER A 123 -48.93 -10.87 -11.69
N MET A 124 -48.13 -11.78 -12.22
CA MET A 124 -46.72 -11.95 -11.89
C MET A 124 -45.91 -11.91 -13.18
N GLU A 125 -45.18 -10.82 -13.40
CA GLU A 125 -44.36 -10.60 -14.58
C GLU A 125 -42.89 -10.89 -14.25
N PRO A 126 -42.29 -11.96 -14.81
CA PRO A 126 -40.89 -12.25 -14.60
C PRO A 126 -39.99 -11.35 -15.48
N PHE A 127 -38.98 -10.76 -14.85
CA PHE A 127 -37.92 -9.96 -15.44
C PHE A 127 -36.59 -10.62 -15.07
N ASN A 128 -35.81 -11.01 -16.07
CA ASN A 128 -34.62 -11.85 -15.87
C ASN A 128 -33.36 -11.07 -16.12
N THR A 129 -32.82 -10.40 -15.10
CA THR A 129 -31.63 -9.56 -15.27
C THR A 129 -30.36 -10.40 -15.16
N TYR A 130 -29.45 -10.25 -16.11
CA TYR A 130 -28.12 -10.84 -16.02
C TYR A 130 -27.13 -9.87 -15.38
N ARG A 131 -26.28 -10.40 -14.49
CA ARG A 131 -25.12 -9.70 -13.94
C ARG A 131 -23.85 -10.41 -14.41
N TYR A 132 -23.01 -9.68 -15.13
CA TYR A 132 -21.66 -10.10 -15.46
C TYR A 132 -20.68 -9.44 -14.50
N ARG A 133 -19.74 -10.22 -13.97
CA ARG A 133 -18.71 -9.74 -13.06
C ARG A 133 -17.34 -10.22 -13.53
N LEU A 134 -16.40 -9.29 -13.64
CA LEU A 134 -15.00 -9.57 -13.92
C LEU A 134 -14.15 -9.21 -12.70
N GLU A 135 -13.45 -10.20 -12.18
CA GLU A 135 -12.48 -10.07 -11.10
C GLU A 135 -11.08 -10.27 -11.66
N THR A 136 -10.13 -9.44 -11.26
CA THR A 136 -8.73 -9.50 -11.67
C THR A 136 -7.85 -9.35 -10.44
N PHE A 137 -7.22 -10.46 -10.09
CA PHE A 137 -6.29 -10.54 -9.00
C PHE A 137 -4.91 -10.09 -9.49
N THR A 138 -4.41 -9.01 -8.91
CA THR A 138 -3.15 -8.39 -9.32
C THR A 138 -2.15 -8.35 -8.19
N GLU A 139 -0.88 -8.39 -8.57
CA GLU A 139 0.27 -8.20 -7.71
C GLU A 139 1.05 -6.97 -8.20
N SER A 140 1.22 -5.99 -7.32
CA SER A 140 2.16 -4.89 -7.55
C SER A 140 3.33 -4.99 -6.58
N ARG A 141 4.52 -4.67 -7.08
CA ARG A 141 5.75 -4.61 -6.29
C ARG A 141 6.27 -3.18 -6.32
N SER A 142 6.67 -2.67 -5.17
CA SER A 142 7.38 -1.39 -5.06
C SER A 142 8.61 -1.57 -4.19
N THR A 143 9.62 -0.76 -4.46
CA THR A 143 10.91 -0.83 -3.79
C THR A 143 11.25 0.53 -3.19
N ASN A 144 11.74 0.51 -1.96
CA ASN A 144 12.24 1.72 -1.30
C ASN A 144 13.54 1.39 -0.53
N TRP A 145 14.44 2.36 -0.51
CA TRP A 145 15.65 2.28 0.30
C TRP A 145 15.34 2.48 1.78
N SER A 146 16.02 1.73 2.64
CA SER A 146 15.96 1.86 4.09
C SER A 146 17.34 1.68 4.69
N GLN A 147 17.53 2.18 5.91
CA GLN A 147 18.80 2.11 6.62
C GLN A 147 18.58 1.92 8.12
N GLU A 148 19.42 1.10 8.74
CA GLU A 148 19.44 0.91 10.20
C GLU A 148 20.88 0.79 10.73
N PRO A 149 21.14 1.02 12.02
CA PRO A 149 22.45 0.78 12.61
C PRO A 149 22.88 -0.68 12.48
N TYR A 150 24.13 -0.92 12.10
CA TYR A 150 24.65 -2.29 11.99
C TYR A 150 24.93 -2.89 13.38
N HIS A 151 24.39 -4.09 13.63
CA HIS A 151 24.43 -4.82 14.90
C HIS A 151 25.22 -6.15 14.82
N GLY A 152 25.95 -6.38 13.72
CA GLY A 152 26.68 -7.64 13.51
C GLY A 152 25.87 -8.71 12.77
N GLN A 153 24.81 -8.31 12.06
CA GLN A 153 24.07 -9.21 11.16
C GLN A 153 25.03 -9.79 10.10
N PRO A 154 24.84 -11.05 9.65
CA PRO A 154 25.65 -11.63 8.58
C PRO A 154 25.52 -10.81 7.28
N VAL A 155 26.65 -10.46 6.67
CA VAL A 155 26.72 -9.68 5.43
C VAL A 155 27.33 -10.55 4.33
N ASP A 156 26.64 -10.65 3.20
CA ASP A 156 27.12 -11.38 2.03
C ASP A 156 27.81 -10.37 1.08
N ALA A 157 29.14 -10.39 1.06
CA ALA A 157 29.98 -9.35 0.45
C ALA A 157 30.10 -9.48 -1.08
N PHE A 158 28.98 -9.31 -1.80
CA PHE A 158 28.95 -9.30 -3.28
C PHE A 158 29.46 -10.55 -3.98
N ILE A 159 29.33 -11.71 -3.34
CA ILE A 159 29.77 -12.96 -3.95
C ILE A 159 28.87 -13.30 -5.17
N GLN A 160 27.64 -12.77 -5.24
CA GLN A 160 26.71 -12.91 -6.37
C GLN A 160 25.87 -11.64 -6.62
N PRO A 161 25.46 -11.36 -7.88
CA PRO A 161 24.56 -10.25 -8.21
C PRO A 161 23.16 -10.47 -7.60
N PRO A 162 22.48 -9.39 -7.17
CA PRO A 162 21.15 -9.50 -6.57
C PRO A 162 20.11 -10.03 -7.59
N PRO A 163 19.20 -10.92 -7.18
CA PRO A 163 18.13 -11.40 -8.05
C PRO A 163 17.17 -10.25 -8.40
N GLY A 164 16.62 -10.24 -9.61
CA GLY A 164 15.67 -9.20 -10.03
C GLY A 164 14.40 -9.21 -9.16
N PRO A 165 13.65 -8.10 -9.06
CA PRO A 165 12.53 -7.96 -8.13
C PRO A 165 11.46 -9.03 -8.26
N TRP A 166 11.24 -9.57 -9.47
CA TRP A 166 10.26 -10.63 -9.76
C TRP A 166 10.82 -12.05 -9.59
N GLN A 167 12.13 -12.20 -9.42
CA GLN A 167 12.84 -13.48 -9.19
C GLN A 167 12.98 -13.82 -7.69
N VAL A 168 12.60 -12.91 -6.79
CA VAL A 168 12.57 -13.15 -5.35
C VAL A 168 11.30 -13.97 -4.99
N PRO A 169 11.39 -15.28 -4.68
CA PRO A 169 10.32 -16.00 -4.01
C PRO A 169 10.15 -15.40 -2.61
N ALA A 170 8.92 -15.29 -2.09
CA ALA A 170 8.61 -14.58 -0.85
C ALA A 170 9.29 -15.20 0.40
N LYS A 171 10.56 -14.82 0.59
CA LYS A 171 11.41 -14.88 1.80
C LYS A 171 12.66 -14.05 1.47
N ALA A 172 12.96 -13.07 2.30
CA ALA A 172 13.91 -11.98 2.01
C ALA A 172 15.39 -12.41 1.93
N PRO A 173 16.17 -11.86 0.97
CA PRO A 173 17.62 -11.67 1.13
C PRO A 173 18.16 -10.32 0.52
N THR A 174 18.97 -9.50 1.21
CA THR A 174 20.46 -9.36 1.36
C THR A 174 21.11 -8.19 0.56
N PHE A 175 22.09 -7.51 1.18
CA PHE A 175 22.34 -6.05 1.11
C PHE A 175 23.81 -5.60 0.99
N PHE A 176 24.01 -4.28 0.82
CA PHE A 176 25.28 -3.57 0.65
C PHE A 176 25.71 -2.85 1.96
N VAL A 177 27.02 -2.70 2.19
CA VAL A 177 27.61 -2.01 3.35
C VAL A 177 28.01 -0.60 2.95
N ASP A 178 27.51 0.39 3.69
CA ASP A 178 27.89 1.79 3.48
C ASP A 178 28.27 2.51 4.78
N ASN A 179 29.16 3.49 4.64
CA ASN A 179 29.57 4.34 5.74
C ASN A 179 28.43 5.29 6.13
N CYS A 180 28.24 5.53 7.43
CA CYS A 180 27.26 6.49 7.95
C CYS A 180 27.43 7.88 7.29
N HIS A 181 26.58 8.24 6.32
CA HIS A 181 26.68 9.48 5.54
C HIS A 181 26.59 10.72 6.43
N THR A 182 25.84 10.65 7.54
CA THR A 182 25.66 11.78 8.45
C THR A 182 26.80 11.98 9.44
N CYS A 183 27.70 11.01 9.58
CA CYS A 183 28.85 11.09 10.47
C CYS A 183 30.18 10.73 9.78
N ILE A 184 30.14 10.52 8.46
CA ILE A 184 31.26 10.13 7.60
C ILE A 184 32.06 8.99 8.24
N GLY A 185 31.37 7.97 8.77
CA GLY A 185 31.99 6.83 9.43
C GLY A 185 32.63 7.10 10.81
N MET A 186 32.58 8.31 11.36
CA MET A 186 33.21 8.63 12.66
C MET A 186 32.37 8.21 13.87
N GLY A 187 31.06 7.95 13.69
CA GLY A 187 30.14 7.51 14.75
C GLY A 187 29.75 8.60 15.74
N ARG A 188 30.38 9.77 15.64
CA ARG A 188 30.14 10.95 16.46
C ARG A 188 30.09 12.18 15.56
N ARG A 189 29.31 13.18 15.96
CA ARG A 189 29.19 14.48 15.27
C ARG A 189 29.78 15.57 16.14
N PRO A 190 30.44 16.60 15.57
CA PRO A 190 30.96 17.70 16.36
C PRO A 190 29.84 18.39 17.12
N CYS A 191 30.08 18.69 18.40
CA CYS A 191 29.12 19.40 19.23
C CYS A 191 29.01 20.84 18.73
N ARG A 192 27.83 21.21 18.22
CA ARG A 192 27.53 22.55 17.68
C ARG A 192 27.79 23.65 18.70
N ASP A 193 27.42 23.39 19.96
CA ASP A 193 27.51 24.34 21.07
C ASP A 193 28.95 24.72 21.46
N CYS A 194 29.95 23.94 21.03
CA CYS A 194 31.36 24.26 21.24
C CYS A 194 32.19 24.12 19.95
N ALA A 195 31.55 24.05 18.78
CA ALA A 195 32.18 23.86 17.47
C ALA A 195 33.27 22.76 17.47
N GLY A 196 33.03 21.63 18.12
CA GLY A 196 34.02 20.53 18.18
C GLY A 196 35.10 20.65 19.27
N ALA A 197 35.25 21.81 19.93
CA ALA A 197 36.36 22.06 20.86
C ALA A 197 36.22 21.39 22.23
N GLY A 198 35.02 20.95 22.61
CA GLY A 198 34.72 20.30 23.90
C GLY A 198 34.68 21.25 25.09
N ASN A 199 35.21 22.46 24.96
CA ASN A 199 35.18 23.49 25.99
C ASN A 199 34.76 24.84 25.39
N LYS A 200 34.21 25.71 26.24
CA LYS A 200 33.90 27.10 25.94
C LYS A 200 34.74 28.01 26.84
N VAL A 201 35.01 29.22 26.36
CA VAL A 201 35.73 30.23 27.16
C VAL A 201 34.93 30.49 28.44
N CYS A 202 35.62 30.53 29.57
CA CYS A 202 34.94 30.76 30.83
C CYS A 202 34.45 32.20 30.90
N TRP A 203 33.13 32.36 30.96
CA TRP A 203 32.49 33.68 30.93
C TRP A 203 32.86 34.55 32.14
N VAL A 204 33.21 33.93 33.27
CA VAL A 204 33.58 34.63 34.51
C VAL A 204 34.97 35.28 34.45
N CYS A 205 35.89 34.72 33.65
CA CYS A 205 37.27 35.22 33.56
C CYS A 205 37.71 35.53 32.12
N ASN A 206 36.80 35.45 31.16
CA ASN A 206 37.07 35.65 29.72
C ASN A 206 38.33 34.92 29.21
N GLY A 207 38.60 33.72 29.69
CA GLY A 207 39.74 32.93 29.24
C GLY A 207 41.04 33.12 30.03
N SER A 208 41.13 34.12 30.89
CA SER A 208 42.37 34.43 31.61
C SER A 208 42.73 33.39 32.68
N GLY A 209 41.73 32.71 33.25
CA GLY A 209 41.91 31.85 34.42
C GLY A 209 41.98 32.60 35.75
N PHE A 210 41.97 33.93 35.74
CA PHE A 210 42.09 34.79 36.93
C PHE A 210 40.98 35.84 36.97
N ARG A 211 40.55 36.24 38.16
CA ARG A 211 39.61 37.36 38.35
C ARG A 211 40.37 38.70 38.30
N ILE A 212 39.65 39.81 38.22
CA ILE A 212 40.19 41.18 38.11
C ILE A 212 41.07 41.60 39.33
N GLY A 213 41.19 40.75 40.37
CA GLY A 213 42.08 40.93 41.51
C GLY A 213 43.29 39.99 41.58
N GLY A 214 43.58 39.20 40.53
CA GLY A 214 44.71 38.26 40.51
C GLY A 214 44.45 36.88 41.14
N ASP A 215 43.33 36.72 41.84
CA ASP A 215 42.92 35.42 42.38
C ASP A 215 42.50 34.43 41.28
N GLN A 216 42.84 33.15 41.49
CA GLN A 216 42.46 32.07 40.59
C GLN A 216 40.94 31.97 40.46
N CYS A 217 40.44 31.94 39.22
CA CYS A 217 39.01 31.86 38.97
C CYS A 217 38.45 30.52 39.47
N HIS A 218 37.66 30.53 40.54
CA HIS A 218 37.05 29.33 41.11
C HIS A 218 36.06 28.63 40.17
N HIS A 219 35.42 29.37 39.25
CA HIS A 219 34.42 28.84 38.31
C HIS A 219 35.04 27.88 37.28
N CYS A 220 36.20 28.22 36.73
CA CYS A 220 36.95 27.33 35.82
C CYS A 220 38.13 26.61 36.51
N ARG A 221 38.32 26.85 37.82
CA ARG A 221 39.47 26.41 38.63
C ARG A 221 40.81 26.81 38.01
N GLY A 222 40.91 28.05 37.54
CA GLY A 222 42.14 28.58 36.93
C GLY A 222 42.40 28.17 35.48
N ARG A 223 41.55 27.33 34.87
CA ARG A 223 41.79 26.81 33.51
C ARG A 223 41.44 27.81 32.40
N GLY A 224 40.75 28.90 32.71
CA GLY A 224 40.25 29.87 31.72
C GLY A 224 39.11 29.35 30.82
N ARG A 225 38.88 28.04 30.78
CA ARG A 225 37.86 27.37 29.96
C ARG A 225 37.01 26.45 30.80
N GLU A 226 35.77 26.26 30.38
CA GLU A 226 34.80 25.38 31.02
C GLU A 226 34.31 24.34 30.01
N ASN A 227 34.10 23.10 30.48
CA ASN A 227 33.65 22.03 29.61
C ASN A 227 32.27 22.39 29.05
N CYS A 228 32.07 22.12 27.75
CA CYS A 228 30.76 22.28 27.16
C CYS A 228 29.78 21.33 27.85
N MET A 229 28.69 21.88 28.40
CA MET A 229 27.68 21.12 29.14
C MET A 229 26.95 20.12 28.25
N HIS A 230 26.84 20.39 26.95
CA HIS A 230 26.08 19.57 26.02
C HIS A 230 26.85 18.35 25.47
N CYS A 231 28.19 18.39 25.45
CA CYS A 231 29.02 17.22 25.12
C CYS A 231 29.91 16.76 26.27
N HIS A 232 29.69 17.31 27.48
CA HIS A 232 30.44 17.01 28.70
C HIS A 232 31.97 17.04 28.53
N GLY A 233 32.50 17.94 27.71
CA GLY A 233 33.95 18.01 27.46
C GLY A 233 34.45 17.22 26.25
N GLN A 234 33.63 16.38 25.62
CA GLN A 234 34.08 15.45 24.58
C GLN A 234 34.23 16.09 23.19
N GLY A 235 33.72 17.30 23.00
CA GLY A 235 33.75 18.00 21.71
C GLY A 235 32.83 17.39 20.64
N SER A 236 32.28 16.21 20.88
CA SER A 236 31.42 15.49 19.95
C SER A 236 30.25 14.84 20.68
N LYS A 237 29.13 14.69 19.99
CA LYS A 237 27.95 13.93 20.45
C LYS A 237 27.84 12.65 19.63
N GLN A 238 27.21 11.62 20.17
CA GLN A 238 26.96 10.37 19.42
C GLN A 238 26.11 10.68 18.19
N CYS A 239 26.39 10.02 17.06
CA CYS A 239 25.56 10.19 15.87
C CYS A 239 24.19 9.57 16.12
N ASP A 240 23.11 10.34 15.95
CA ASP A 240 21.74 9.86 16.15
C ASP A 240 21.32 8.79 15.13
N THR A 241 21.93 8.80 13.94
CA THR A 241 21.58 7.89 12.84
C THR A 241 22.23 6.50 12.99
N CYS A 242 23.48 6.43 13.44
CA CYS A 242 24.19 5.14 13.59
C CYS A 242 24.44 4.76 15.06
N HIS A 243 23.98 5.56 16.02
CA HIS A 243 24.22 5.39 17.45
C HIS A 243 25.66 5.01 17.80
N GLY A 244 26.64 5.65 17.17
CA GLY A 244 28.06 5.37 17.42
C GLY A 244 28.61 4.07 16.85
N LYS A 245 27.81 3.31 16.09
CA LYS A 245 28.23 2.06 15.44
C LYS A 245 29.04 2.27 14.17
N GLN A 246 29.10 3.51 13.66
CA GLN A 246 29.90 3.92 12.49
C GLN A 246 29.47 3.31 11.15
N GLN A 247 28.74 2.19 11.19
CA GLN A 247 28.25 1.43 10.07
C GLN A 247 26.71 1.44 10.06
N LEU A 248 26.13 1.63 8.88
CA LEU A 248 24.70 1.48 8.63
C LEU A 248 24.49 0.26 7.74
N LEU A 249 23.50 -0.55 8.08
CA LEU A 249 22.95 -1.55 7.18
C LEU A 249 21.96 -0.83 6.25
N VAL A 250 22.30 -0.74 4.96
CA VAL A 250 21.46 -0.09 3.95
C VAL A 250 20.85 -1.16 3.08
N TYR A 251 19.53 -1.13 2.93
CA TYR A 251 18.78 -2.20 2.30
C TYR A 251 17.62 -1.73 1.42
N ILE A 252 17.27 -2.55 0.44
CA ILE A 252 16.07 -2.36 -0.39
C ILE A 252 14.91 -3.13 0.23
N ASN A 253 13.86 -2.41 0.62
CA ASN A 253 12.59 -2.99 1.02
C ASN A 253 11.72 -3.22 -0.20
N LEU A 254 11.43 -4.48 -0.50
CA LEU A 254 10.43 -4.88 -1.50
C LEU A 254 9.07 -5.02 -0.82
N THR A 255 8.12 -4.15 -1.15
CA THR A 255 6.73 -4.23 -0.71
C THR A 255 5.91 -4.89 -1.80
N ILE A 256 5.25 -6.01 -1.47
CA ILE A 256 4.37 -6.74 -2.38
C ILE A 256 2.92 -6.51 -1.93
N LYS A 257 2.07 -6.02 -2.84
CA LYS A 257 0.65 -5.79 -2.59
C LYS A 257 -0.19 -6.64 -3.53
N TRP A 258 -1.07 -7.45 -2.94
CA TRP A 258 -2.08 -8.22 -3.69
C TRP A 258 -3.42 -7.50 -3.62
N THR A 259 -4.07 -7.32 -4.77
CA THR A 259 -5.37 -6.62 -4.87
C THR A 259 -6.33 -7.43 -5.72
N ASN A 260 -7.56 -7.62 -5.26
CA ASN A 260 -8.65 -8.17 -6.08
C ASN A 260 -9.49 -7.01 -6.63
N ASN A 261 -9.35 -6.73 -7.92
CA ASN A 261 -10.10 -5.67 -8.58
C ASN A 261 -11.35 -6.27 -9.21
N SER A 262 -12.53 -5.76 -8.87
CA SER A 262 -13.80 -6.28 -9.37
C SER A 262 -14.59 -5.17 -10.04
N ASP A 263 -15.03 -5.42 -11.27
CA ASP A 263 -15.97 -4.56 -11.97
C ASP A 263 -17.17 -5.41 -12.42
N GLU A 264 -18.37 -4.82 -12.36
CA GLU A 264 -19.62 -5.50 -12.68
C GLU A 264 -20.46 -4.73 -13.69
N TYR A 265 -21.22 -5.47 -14.47
CA TYR A 265 -22.23 -4.97 -15.38
C TYR A 265 -23.53 -5.71 -15.14
N VAL A 266 -24.62 -4.97 -14.98
CA VAL A 266 -25.95 -5.50 -14.76
C VAL A 266 -26.82 -5.02 -15.90
N VAL A 267 -27.49 -5.95 -16.58
CA VAL A 267 -28.40 -5.62 -17.69
C VAL A 267 -29.59 -4.85 -17.13
N GLU A 268 -29.72 -3.59 -17.52
CA GLU A 268 -30.87 -2.77 -17.14
C GLU A 268 -32.13 -3.33 -17.80
N GLN A 269 -33.16 -3.53 -16.99
CA GLN A 269 -34.47 -3.93 -17.48
C GLN A 269 -35.49 -2.85 -17.16
N SER A 270 -36.43 -2.64 -18.08
CA SER A 270 -37.62 -1.81 -17.93
C SER A 270 -38.62 -2.34 -16.90
N SER A 271 -38.16 -3.11 -15.91
CA SER A 271 -38.93 -3.61 -14.77
C SER A 271 -39.41 -2.47 -13.85
N GLY A 272 -38.68 -1.35 -13.82
CA GLY A 272 -38.92 -0.24 -12.88
C GLY A 272 -38.22 -0.39 -11.52
N LEU A 273 -37.48 -1.48 -11.30
CA LEU A 273 -36.68 -1.69 -10.09
C LEU A 273 -35.33 -0.96 -10.18
N GLN A 274 -34.97 -0.20 -9.15
CA GLN A 274 -33.72 0.56 -9.14
C GLN A 274 -32.47 -0.34 -9.04
N MET A 275 -31.45 -0.04 -9.85
CA MET A 275 -30.18 -0.80 -9.93
C MET A 275 -29.48 -0.98 -8.57
N LYS A 276 -29.61 0.00 -7.67
CA LYS A 276 -29.04 -0.04 -6.31
C LYS A 276 -29.56 -1.19 -5.45
N ASN A 277 -30.72 -1.76 -5.79
CA ASN A 277 -31.28 -2.91 -5.11
C ASN A 277 -30.62 -4.21 -5.59
N LEU A 278 -30.18 -4.25 -6.85
CA LEU A 278 -29.58 -5.43 -7.47
C LEU A 278 -28.15 -5.71 -6.97
N SER A 279 -27.42 -4.68 -6.53
CA SER A 279 -26.10 -4.87 -5.92
C SER A 279 -26.13 -5.56 -4.55
N LYS A 280 -27.30 -5.63 -3.91
CA LYS A 280 -27.48 -6.22 -2.56
C LYS A 280 -27.93 -7.67 -2.57
N VAL A 281 -28.21 -8.24 -3.74
CA VAL A 281 -28.72 -9.60 -3.88
C VAL A 281 -27.79 -10.45 -4.73
N SER A 282 -27.88 -11.76 -4.52
CA SER A 282 -27.20 -12.75 -5.38
C SER A 282 -28.14 -13.28 -6.46
N GLY A 283 -27.57 -13.69 -7.59
CA GLY A 283 -28.27 -14.37 -8.66
C GLY A 283 -27.88 -15.83 -8.75
N LYS A 284 -28.63 -16.63 -9.51
CA LYS A 284 -28.26 -17.99 -9.85
C LYS A 284 -27.06 -17.95 -10.78
N GLN A 285 -25.93 -18.54 -10.36
CA GLN A 285 -24.74 -18.62 -11.20
C GLN A 285 -25.03 -19.48 -12.44
N LEU A 286 -24.91 -18.88 -13.62
CA LEU A 286 -25.04 -19.56 -14.90
C LEU A 286 -23.66 -19.96 -15.39
N PHE A 287 -22.71 -19.03 -15.39
CA PHE A 287 -21.38 -19.26 -15.93
C PHE A 287 -20.31 -18.83 -14.94
N ARG A 288 -19.21 -19.58 -14.90
CA ARG A 288 -18.00 -19.23 -14.14
C ARG A 288 -16.79 -19.79 -14.86
N ASP A 289 -15.83 -18.91 -15.11
CA ASP A 289 -14.55 -19.27 -15.71
C ASP A 289 -13.43 -18.52 -14.98
N ALA A 290 -12.33 -19.23 -14.72
CA ALA A 290 -11.21 -18.72 -13.95
C ALA A 290 -9.90 -19.17 -14.60
N GLN A 291 -9.15 -18.21 -15.13
CA GLN A 291 -7.94 -18.45 -15.91
C GLN A 291 -6.89 -17.39 -15.58
N TYR A 292 -5.65 -17.58 -16.05
CA TYR A 292 -4.61 -16.55 -15.91
C TYR A 292 -5.03 -15.24 -16.59
N MET A 293 -5.53 -15.33 -17.83
CA MET A 293 -6.26 -14.29 -18.53
C MET A 293 -7.52 -14.93 -19.12
N VAL A 294 -8.67 -14.32 -18.89
CA VAL A 294 -9.94 -14.81 -19.42
C VAL A 294 -10.22 -14.20 -20.78
N TYR A 295 -10.85 -14.97 -21.67
CA TYR A 295 -11.38 -14.44 -22.92
C TYR A 295 -12.80 -13.91 -22.72
N PRO A 296 -13.20 -12.83 -23.42
CA PRO A 296 -14.56 -12.35 -23.38
C PRO A 296 -15.55 -13.45 -23.76
N VAL A 297 -16.67 -13.52 -23.03
CA VAL A 297 -17.73 -14.47 -23.34
C VAL A 297 -18.43 -14.04 -24.64
N MET A 298 -18.26 -14.83 -25.71
CA MET A 298 -18.81 -14.51 -27.05
C MET A 298 -20.11 -15.25 -27.37
N SER A 299 -20.38 -16.36 -26.70
CA SER A 299 -21.50 -17.28 -27.01
C SER A 299 -22.71 -17.13 -26.08
N PHE A 300 -22.75 -16.08 -25.26
CA PHE A 300 -23.87 -15.86 -24.35
C PHE A 300 -25.11 -15.36 -25.12
N PRO A 301 -26.33 -15.83 -24.79
CA PRO A 301 -27.55 -15.46 -25.54
C PRO A 301 -27.88 -13.97 -25.52
N ASP A 302 -27.53 -13.27 -24.43
CA ASP A 302 -27.78 -11.83 -24.29
C ASP A 302 -26.63 -11.00 -24.88
N PRO A 303 -26.86 -10.21 -25.95
CA PRO A 303 -25.82 -9.44 -26.61
C PRO A 303 -25.25 -8.31 -25.74
N ALA A 304 -26.02 -7.79 -24.77
CA ALA A 304 -25.53 -6.75 -23.86
C ALA A 304 -24.47 -7.34 -22.90
N VAL A 305 -24.67 -8.58 -22.45
CA VAL A 305 -23.66 -9.31 -21.65
C VAL A 305 -22.39 -9.57 -22.46
N VAL A 306 -22.52 -9.96 -23.73
CA VAL A 306 -21.36 -10.18 -24.62
C VAL A 306 -20.55 -8.89 -24.80
N GLN A 307 -21.22 -7.77 -25.10
CA GLN A 307 -20.57 -6.46 -25.23
C GLN A 307 -19.90 -6.02 -23.92
N ALA A 308 -20.55 -6.22 -22.78
CA ALA A 308 -20.00 -5.90 -21.48
C ALA A 308 -18.77 -6.76 -21.14
N ALA A 309 -18.79 -8.05 -21.47
CA ALA A 309 -17.64 -8.93 -21.29
C ALA A 309 -16.44 -8.46 -22.12
N GLN A 310 -16.65 -8.13 -23.40
CA GLN A 310 -15.60 -7.58 -24.27
C GLN A 310 -15.00 -6.29 -23.72
N ARG A 311 -15.87 -5.35 -23.32
CA ARG A 311 -15.46 -4.06 -22.78
C ARG A 311 -14.65 -4.21 -21.49
N LEU A 312 -15.19 -4.93 -20.50
CA LEU A 312 -14.54 -5.07 -19.19
C LEU A 312 -13.23 -5.84 -19.26
N VAL A 313 -13.14 -6.90 -20.08
CA VAL A 313 -11.88 -7.63 -20.28
C VAL A 313 -10.81 -6.72 -20.88
N SER A 314 -11.16 -5.94 -21.92
CA SER A 314 -10.24 -4.97 -22.53
C SER A 314 -9.82 -3.84 -21.58
N GLU A 315 -10.76 -3.30 -20.81
CA GLU A 315 -10.51 -2.28 -19.79
C GLU A 315 -9.57 -2.80 -18.69
N HIS A 316 -9.81 -4.00 -18.14
CA HIS A 316 -8.92 -4.60 -17.16
C HIS A 316 -7.53 -4.88 -17.72
N GLN A 317 -7.46 -5.38 -18.96
CA GLN A 317 -6.19 -5.63 -19.62
C GLN A 317 -5.39 -4.34 -19.77
N SER A 318 -5.99 -3.27 -20.30
CA SER A 318 -5.31 -1.97 -20.46
C SER A 318 -4.90 -1.34 -19.13
N LYS A 319 -5.77 -1.37 -18.12
CA LYS A 319 -5.56 -0.74 -16.82
C LYS A 319 -4.50 -1.45 -15.97
N TYR A 320 -4.57 -2.78 -15.88
CA TYR A 320 -3.71 -3.53 -14.96
C TYR A 320 -2.41 -4.01 -15.59
N SER A 321 -2.38 -4.34 -16.89
CA SER A 321 -1.14 -4.85 -17.53
C SER A 321 0.03 -3.87 -17.47
N GLN A 322 -0.25 -2.57 -17.37
CA GLN A 322 0.78 -1.53 -17.28
C GLN A 322 1.26 -1.26 -15.86
N THR A 323 0.49 -1.62 -14.83
CA THR A 323 0.71 -1.17 -13.44
C THR A 323 0.82 -2.32 -12.43
N SER A 324 0.50 -3.56 -12.82
CA SER A 324 0.56 -4.72 -11.93
C SER A 324 0.66 -6.02 -12.73
N ARG A 325 1.22 -7.05 -12.12
CA ARG A 325 1.14 -8.41 -12.66
C ARG A 325 -0.26 -8.96 -12.46
N VAL A 326 -0.94 -9.34 -13.52
CA VAL A 326 -2.16 -10.14 -13.41
C VAL A 326 -1.77 -11.57 -13.02
N LEU A 327 -2.34 -12.07 -11.93
CA LEU A 327 -2.10 -13.44 -11.45
C LEU A 327 -3.23 -14.38 -11.87
N GLN A 328 -4.46 -13.88 -11.82
CA GLN A 328 -5.64 -14.64 -12.20
C GLN A 328 -6.79 -13.68 -12.52
N GLN A 329 -7.61 -14.05 -13.49
CA GLN A 329 -8.90 -13.43 -13.74
C GLN A 329 -10.02 -14.45 -13.55
N ARG A 330 -11.16 -13.96 -13.08
CA ARG A 330 -12.38 -14.75 -12.93
C ARG A 330 -13.54 -13.97 -13.48
N GLN A 331 -14.28 -14.58 -14.39
CA GLN A 331 -15.50 -14.04 -14.94
C GLN A 331 -16.69 -14.90 -14.49
N THR A 332 -17.78 -14.24 -14.12
CA THR A 332 -19.00 -14.90 -13.63
C THR A 332 -20.21 -14.25 -14.28
N ILE A 333 -21.16 -15.05 -14.75
CA ILE A 333 -22.49 -14.58 -15.17
C ILE A 333 -23.52 -15.18 -14.22
N GLU A 334 -24.32 -14.31 -13.62
CA GLU A 334 -25.42 -14.68 -12.73
C GLU A 334 -26.74 -14.19 -13.32
N LEU A 335 -27.80 -14.98 -13.17
CA LEU A 335 -29.17 -14.57 -13.43
C LEU A 335 -29.79 -14.10 -12.11
N ILE A 336 -30.15 -12.84 -12.04
CA ILE A 336 -30.94 -12.27 -10.94
C ILE A 336 -32.41 -12.36 -11.34
N PRO A 337 -33.19 -13.31 -10.77
CA PRO A 337 -34.61 -13.36 -11.02
C PRO A 337 -35.26 -12.12 -10.39
N ILE A 338 -36.10 -11.43 -11.15
CA ILE A 338 -36.95 -10.34 -10.68
C ILE A 338 -38.37 -10.71 -11.06
N THR A 339 -39.32 -10.54 -10.15
CA THR A 339 -40.74 -10.75 -10.44
C THR A 339 -41.48 -9.52 -9.96
N LYS A 340 -42.11 -8.83 -10.91
CA LYS A 340 -43.01 -7.73 -10.62
C LYS A 340 -44.38 -8.32 -10.36
N VAL A 341 -44.89 -8.11 -9.16
CA VAL A 341 -46.17 -8.61 -8.73
C VAL A 341 -47.14 -7.45 -8.65
N THR A 342 -48.22 -7.53 -9.42
CA THR A 342 -49.35 -6.60 -9.32
C THR A 342 -50.43 -7.26 -8.49
N TYR A 343 -50.87 -6.59 -7.43
CA TYR A 343 -51.89 -7.10 -6.52
C TYR A 343 -52.97 -6.05 -6.26
N ARG A 344 -54.17 -6.52 -5.92
CA ARG A 344 -55.31 -5.70 -5.57
C ARG A 344 -55.58 -5.76 -4.08
N TRP A 345 -55.68 -4.59 -3.46
CA TRP A 345 -56.03 -4.43 -2.05
C TRP A 345 -57.03 -3.28 -1.88
N LYS A 346 -58.16 -3.53 -1.20
CA LYS A 346 -59.24 -2.54 -0.99
C LYS A 346 -59.56 -1.73 -2.26
N GLU A 347 -59.77 -2.45 -3.36
CA GLU A 347 -60.08 -1.91 -4.69
C GLU A 347 -58.98 -1.10 -5.40
N LYS A 348 -57.81 -0.91 -4.80
CA LYS A 348 -56.66 -0.26 -5.41
C LYS A 348 -55.63 -1.28 -5.89
N LEU A 349 -54.98 -0.95 -7.00
CA LEU A 349 -53.86 -1.73 -7.54
C LEU A 349 -52.55 -1.23 -6.94
N HIS A 350 -51.71 -2.16 -6.54
CA HIS A 350 -50.39 -1.92 -5.97
C HIS A 350 -49.37 -2.86 -6.61
N ILE A 351 -48.11 -2.45 -6.59
CA ILE A 351 -47.01 -3.20 -7.19
C ILE A 351 -45.94 -3.42 -6.13
N TYR A 352 -45.38 -4.62 -6.11
CA TYR A 352 -44.12 -4.90 -5.42
C TYR A 352 -43.23 -5.77 -6.30
N TYR A 353 -41.95 -5.80 -5.96
CA TYR A 353 -40.95 -6.61 -6.65
C TYR A 353 -40.40 -7.66 -5.70
N VAL A 354 -40.29 -8.89 -6.16
CA VAL A 354 -39.51 -9.95 -5.51
C VAL A 354 -38.27 -10.20 -6.36
N TYR A 355 -37.08 -10.16 -5.77
CA TYR A 355 -35.84 -10.25 -6.55
C TYR A 355 -34.68 -10.91 -5.79
N GLY A 356 -33.76 -11.47 -6.57
CA GLY A 356 -32.59 -12.19 -6.05
C GLY A 356 -32.91 -13.61 -5.57
N ASN A 357 -31.86 -14.39 -5.33
CA ASN A 357 -32.00 -15.73 -4.73
C ASN A 357 -32.54 -15.66 -3.30
N GLU A 358 -32.32 -14.55 -2.61
CA GLU A 358 -32.78 -14.30 -1.24
C GLU A 358 -34.26 -13.91 -1.17
N LEU A 359 -34.96 -13.80 -2.30
CA LEU A 359 -36.37 -13.37 -2.39
C LEU A 359 -36.62 -12.02 -1.70
N GLN A 360 -35.71 -11.06 -1.87
CA GLN A 360 -35.89 -9.74 -1.30
C GLN A 360 -37.09 -9.03 -1.91
N VAL A 361 -37.77 -8.23 -1.10
CA VAL A 361 -38.96 -7.50 -1.53
C VAL A 361 -38.70 -6.00 -1.53
N ASN A 362 -39.12 -5.34 -2.61
CA ASN A 362 -39.20 -3.88 -2.68
C ASN A 362 -40.65 -3.48 -2.97
N ALA A 363 -41.25 -2.71 -2.07
CA ALA A 363 -42.57 -2.12 -2.24
C ALA A 363 -42.48 -0.65 -1.81
N GLU A 364 -42.38 0.25 -2.78
CA GLU A 364 -42.25 1.69 -2.54
C GLU A 364 -43.57 2.30 -2.05
N ASP A 365 -44.71 1.87 -2.62
CA ASP A 365 -46.05 2.39 -2.31
C ASP A 365 -46.92 1.38 -1.53
N TYR A 366 -46.46 1.01 -0.32
CA TYR A 366 -47.21 0.07 0.54
C TYR A 366 -48.52 0.70 1.08
N PRO A 367 -49.69 0.04 0.93
CA PRO A 367 -50.99 0.69 1.19
C PRO A 367 -51.39 0.84 2.66
N ALA A 368 -50.86 0.02 3.57
CA ALA A 368 -51.25 0.04 4.98
C ALA A 368 -50.06 0.40 5.87
N THR A 369 -49.61 1.64 5.75
CA THR A 369 -48.62 2.24 6.63
C THR A 369 -49.30 2.89 7.83
N CYS A 370 -48.73 2.71 9.02
CA CYS A 370 -49.08 3.50 10.19
C CYS A 370 -48.51 4.91 9.99
N CYS A 371 -49.31 5.94 10.25
CA CYS A 371 -48.86 7.33 10.25
C CYS A 371 -47.93 7.60 11.44
N CYS A 372 -46.72 7.05 11.42
CA CYS A 372 -45.66 7.52 12.30
C CYS A 372 -45.11 8.81 11.66
N ALA A 373 -45.72 9.94 11.97
CA ALA A 373 -45.10 11.24 11.75
C ALA A 373 -43.77 11.24 12.50
N VAL A 374 -42.66 11.17 11.77
CA VAL A 374 -41.37 11.57 12.31
C VAL A 374 -41.45 13.10 12.38
N MET A 375 -41.58 13.61 13.61
CA MET A 375 -41.41 15.03 13.92
C MET A 375 -39.94 15.42 13.82
#